data_AF-A0A852I8I7-F1
#
_entry.id   AF-A0A852I8I7-F1
#
_cell.length_a   1.000
_cell.length_b   1.000
_cell.length_c   1.000
_cell.angle_alpha   90.00
_cell.angle_beta   90.00
_cell.angle_gamma   90.00
#
_symmetry.space_group_name_H-M   'P 1'
#
loop_
_entity.id
_entity.type
_entity.pdbx_description
1 polymer ?
#
loop_
_entity_poly.entity_id
_entity_poly.type
_entity_poly.pdbx_seq_one_letter_code
_entity_poly.pdbx_strand_id
1 'polypeptide(L)' 'DGTVLQGQGTPAGIWGNWSQPCPKTWGVCGIRTLLEPPQRPGDSTGLNSLQLFCCP' A
#
# COMPACT_ATOMS: atom_id res chain seq x y z
N ASP A 1 -18.76 -2.66 -3.80
CA ASP A 1 -19.24 -3.98 -4.26
C ASP A 1 -18.50 -5.14 -3.58
N GLY A 2 -17.39 -4.90 -2.86
CA GLY A 2 -16.63 -5.95 -2.17
C GLY A 2 -15.60 -6.62 -3.08
N THR A 3 -15.40 -6.11 -4.30
CA THR A 3 -14.42 -6.63 -5.24
C THR A 3 -13.00 -6.41 -4.72
N VAL A 4 -12.18 -7.46 -4.81
CA VAL A 4 -10.74 -7.39 -4.48
C VAL A 4 -9.95 -7.20 -5.77
N LEU A 5 -9.09 -6.17 -5.80
CA LEU A 5 -8.20 -5.89 -6.92
C LEU A 5 -6.76 -6.21 -6.49
N GLN A 6 -6.12 -7.12 -7.22
CA GLN A 6 -4.73 -7.50 -7.00
C GLN A 6 -3.84 -6.97 -8.13
N GLY A 7 -2.78 -6.23 -7.77
CA GLY A 7 -1.81 -5.70 -8.73
C GLY A 7 -0.81 -6.74 -9.23
N GLN A 8 -0.06 -6.38 -10.28
CA GLN A 8 1.04 -7.18 -10.82
C GLN A 8 2.31 -7.03 -9.96
N GLY A 9 2.33 -7.71 -8.82
CA GLY A 9 3.48 -7.76 -7.90
C GLY A 9 4.48 -8.88 -8.23
N THR A 10 5.41 -9.13 -7.30
CA THR A 10 6.32 -10.29 -7.37
C THR A 10 5.65 -11.52 -6.73
N PRO A 11 6.07 -12.75 -7.05
CA PRO A 11 5.53 -13.97 -6.43
C PRO A 11 6.04 -14.20 -4.99
N ALA A 12 6.89 -13.31 -4.46
CA ALA A 12 7.53 -13.48 -3.15
C ALA A 12 6.65 -12.95 -2.01
N GLY A 13 6.72 -13.63 -0.87
CA GLY A 13 5.99 -13.25 0.35
C GLY A 13 4.56 -13.80 0.42
N ILE A 14 3.85 -13.39 1.47
CA ILE A 14 2.44 -13.71 1.71
C ILE A 14 1.69 -12.44 2.11
N TRP A 15 0.41 -12.38 1.79
CA TRP A 15 -0.45 -11.28 2.23
C TRP A 15 -0.59 -11.28 3.76
N GLY A 16 -0.51 -10.10 4.36
CA GLY A 16 -0.88 -9.89 5.75
C GLY A 16 -2.40 -9.78 5.94
N ASN A 17 -2.82 -9.49 7.16
CA ASN A 17 -4.22 -9.20 7.46
C ASN A 17 -4.68 -7.91 6.77
N TRP A 18 -5.97 -7.84 6.45
CA TRP A 18 -6.61 -6.62 5.99
C TRP A 18 -6.50 -5.50 7.03
N SER A 19 -6.32 -4.26 6.56
CA SER A 19 -6.48 -3.08 7.41
C SER A 19 -7.95 -2.91 7.80
N GLN A 20 -8.21 -2.10 8.82
CA GLN A 20 -9.56 -1.63 9.08
C GLN A 20 -10.08 -0.85 7.87
N PRO A 21 -11.35 -1.02 7.48
CA PRO A 21 -11.94 -0.22 6.42
C PRO A 21 -12.08 1.24 6.87
N CYS A 22 -12.20 2.15 5.90
CA CYS A 22 -12.62 3.51 6.21
C CYS A 22 -13.99 3.52 6.92
N PRO A 23 -14.30 4.58 7.69
CA PRO A 23 -15.64 4.76 8.25
C PRO A 23 -16.73 4.59 7.20
N LYS A 24 -17.94 4.20 7.63
CA LYS A 24 -19.09 4.11 6.70
C LYS A 24 -19.24 5.46 5.96
N THR A 25 -19.52 5.37 4.66
CA THR A 25 -19.61 6.47 3.69
C THR A 25 -18.31 7.17 3.32
N TRP A 26 -17.16 6.82 3.91
CA TRP A 26 -15.87 7.43 3.60
C TRP A 26 -15.10 6.62 2.54
N GLY A 27 -14.21 7.30 1.82
CA GLY A 27 -13.33 6.72 0.82
C GLY A 27 -11.85 6.97 1.11
N VAL A 28 -10.97 6.18 0.49
CA VAL A 28 -9.53 6.46 0.48
C VAL A 28 -9.30 7.71 -0.38
N CYS A 29 -8.68 8.73 0.20
CA CYS A 29 -8.41 10.01 -0.46
C CYS A 29 -6.92 10.34 -0.54
N GLY A 30 -6.04 9.54 0.08
CA GLY A 30 -4.61 9.79 0.08
C GLY A 30 -3.80 8.59 0.50
N ILE A 31 -2.51 8.63 0.15
CA ILE A 31 -1.52 7.62 0.50
C ILE A 31 -0.24 8.28 1.02
N ARG A 32 0.43 7.64 1.96
CA ARG A 32 1.82 7.95 2.36
C ARG A 32 2.64 6.69 2.30
N THR A 33 3.74 6.74 1.55
CA THR A 33 4.63 5.60 1.33
C THR A 33 5.88 5.69 2.19
N LEU A 34 6.36 4.54 2.66
CA LEU A 34 7.71 4.41 3.23
C LEU A 34 8.59 3.75 2.18
N LEU A 35 9.57 4.50 1.68
CA LEU A 35 10.50 4.07 0.64
C LEU A 35 11.88 3.86 1.27
N GLU A 36 12.58 2.81 0.84
CA GLU A 36 14.01 2.65 1.15
C GLU A 36 14.84 3.71 0.41
N PRO A 37 15.73 4.46 1.11
CA PRO A 37 16.62 5.40 0.42
C PRO A 37 17.59 4.64 -0.49
N PRO A 38 18.07 5.24 -1.59
CA PRO A 38 19.03 4.61 -2.48
C PRO A 38 20.29 4.16 -1.71
N GLN A 39 20.58 2.86 -1.70
CA GLN A 39 21.71 2.32 -0.94
C GLN A 39 23.02 2.18 -1.73
N ARG A 40 22.97 2.15 -3.07
CA ARG A 40 24.12 2.00 -3.98
C ARG A 40 23.85 2.73 -5.30
N PRO A 41 24.86 2.93 -6.18
CA PRO A 41 24.61 3.37 -7.56
C PRO A 41 23.68 2.38 -8.28
N GLY A 42 22.55 2.87 -8.81
CA GLY A 42 21.48 2.08 -9.42
C GLY A 42 20.16 2.14 -8.64
N ASP A 43 19.08 1.60 -9.20
CA ASP A 43 17.75 1.62 -8.58
C ASP A 43 17.63 0.53 -7.50
N SER A 44 18.17 0.82 -6.31
CA SER A 44 17.96 0.01 -5.10
C SER A 44 16.84 0.62 -4.24
N THR A 45 15.65 0.79 -4.83
CA THR A 45 14.49 1.44 -4.20
C THR A 45 13.34 0.45 -4.05
N GLY A 46 12.85 0.27 -2.82
CA GLY A 46 11.73 -0.62 -2.48
C GLY A 46 10.67 0.09 -1.62
N LEU A 47 9.39 -0.09 -1.96
CA LEU A 47 8.27 0.34 -1.11
C LEU A 47 8.13 -0.64 0.05
N ASN A 48 8.45 -0.18 1.25
CA ASN A 48 8.48 -1.01 2.45
C ASN A 48 7.14 -1.01 3.20
N SER A 49 6.40 0.08 3.12
CA SER A 49 5.08 0.21 3.75
C SER A 49 4.27 1.33 3.12
N LEU A 50 2.96 1.32 3.39
CA LEU A 50 2.05 2.40 3.05
C LEU A 50 1.07 2.67 4.19
N GLN A 51 0.57 3.90 4.24
CA GLN A 51 -0.56 4.30 5.05
C GLN A 51 -1.62 4.93 4.15
N LEU A 52 -2.87 4.50 4.32
CA LEU A 52 -4.03 5.08 3.64
C LEU A 52 -4.68 6.16 4.50
N PHE A 53 -5.20 7.19 3.86
CA PHE A 53 -6.00 8.24 4.50
C PHE A 53 -7.44 8.15 4.01
N CYS A 54 -8.39 8.20 4.96
CA CYS A 54 -9.81 8.20 4.69
C CYS A 54 -10.37 9.62 4.79
N CYS A 55 -11.24 9.98 3.86
CA CYS A 55 -12.00 11.24 3.87
C CYS A 55 -13.50 10.95 3.72
N PRO A 56 -14.37 11.86 4.19
CA PRO A 56 -15.81 11.81 3.91
C PRO A 56 -16.13 11.74 2.42
#